data_AF-A0A2P4P078-F1
#
_entry.id   AF-A0A2P4P078-F1
#
_cell.length_a   1.000
_cell.length_b   1.000
_cell.length_c   1.000
_cell.angle_alpha   90.00
_cell.angle_beta   90.00
_cell.angle_gamma   90.00
#
_symmetry.space_group_name_H-M   'P 1'
#
loop_
_entity.id
_entity.type
_entity.pdbx_description
1 polymer ?
#
loop_
_entity_poly.entity_id
_entity_poly.type
_entity_poly.pdbx_seq_one_letter_code
_entity_poly.pdbx_strand_id
1 'polypeptide(L)'
;MLYLNCHYYIIWKINVKEILNKDCFIKFIIKGFNSKRYKDSELVHYEHVLKYEEVLRLEGCGWIEYQLPKNVNEYYVQTSIEISGSINMQMDYVRYGHNEEEITYIPNICIGDLLPNFYKIYPNVPKTFKDKYFSRKEMENLLELKDIINHL
;
A
#
# COMPACT_ATOMS: atom_id res chain seq x y z
N MET A 1 -35.53 1.60 -6.98
CA MET A 1 -34.23 1.02 -7.40
C MET A 1 -33.16 2.01 -6.96
N LEU A 2 -32.45 1.72 -5.87
CA LEU A 2 -31.43 2.64 -5.33
C LEU A 2 -30.13 2.40 -6.10
N TYR A 3 -29.74 3.37 -6.92
CA TYR A 3 -28.42 3.38 -7.55
C TYR A 3 -27.42 3.92 -6.52
N LEU A 4 -26.66 3.03 -5.89
CA LEU A 4 -25.48 3.44 -5.11
C LEU A 4 -24.40 3.81 -6.12
N ASN A 5 -24.19 5.10 -6.34
CA ASN A 5 -23.05 5.59 -7.10
C ASN A 5 -21.81 5.42 -6.23
N CYS A 6 -21.17 4.25 -6.33
CA CYS A 6 -20.01 3.93 -5.54
C CYS A 6 -18.76 4.60 -6.14
N HIS A 7 -18.59 5.87 -5.78
CA HIS A 7 -17.39 6.65 -6.05
C HIS A 7 -16.22 6.06 -5.25
N TYR A 8 -15.30 5.29 -5.83
CA TYR A 8 -14.13 4.76 -5.11
C TYR A 8 -12.83 5.44 -5.54
N TYR A 9 -11.90 5.64 -4.61
CA TYR A 9 -10.52 5.93 -4.95
C TYR A 9 -9.75 4.65 -5.25
N ILE A 10 -8.71 4.80 -6.06
CA ILE A 10 -7.72 3.74 -6.29
C ILE A 10 -6.55 3.96 -5.34
N ILE A 11 -6.25 2.92 -4.58
CA ILE A 11 -5.24 2.94 -3.53
C ILE A 11 -4.19 1.88 -3.85
N TRP A 12 -2.93 2.30 -3.87
CA TRP A 12 -1.78 1.45 -4.17
C TRP A 12 -0.98 1.18 -2.90
N LYS A 13 -0.76 -0.10 -2.58
CA LYS A 13 0.12 -0.51 -1.48
C LYS A 13 1.55 -0.59 -2.00
N ILE A 14 2.37 0.40 -1.63
CA ILE A 14 3.72 0.59 -2.17
C ILE A 14 4.76 0.78 -1.07
N ASN A 15 6.02 0.54 -1.42
CA ASN A 15 7.18 0.80 -0.57
C ASN A 15 8.34 1.28 -1.44
N VAL A 16 8.78 2.52 -1.24
CA VAL A 16 9.97 3.09 -1.88
C VAL A 16 11.14 2.90 -0.91
N LYS A 17 12.03 1.96 -1.23
CA LYS A 17 13.17 1.63 -0.36
C LYS A 17 14.31 2.61 -0.51
N GLU A 18 14.64 2.95 -1.75
CA GLU A 18 15.81 3.75 -2.08
C GLU A 18 15.65 4.42 -3.45
N ILE A 19 16.11 5.66 -3.56
CA ILE A 19 16.14 6.47 -4.78
C ILE A 19 17.60 6.81 -5.10
N LEU A 20 18.11 6.27 -6.20
CA LEU A 20 19.53 6.39 -6.54
C LEU A 20 19.86 7.61 -7.40
N ASN A 21 18.86 8.27 -8.01
CA ASN A 21 19.05 9.44 -8.87
C ASN A 21 17.89 10.43 -8.75
N LYS A 22 18.17 11.72 -8.95
CA LYS A 22 17.19 12.82 -8.96
C LYS A 22 16.27 12.81 -10.18
N ASP A 23 16.72 12.22 -11.28
CA ASP A 23 15.90 12.05 -12.48
C ASP A 23 15.06 10.77 -12.35
N CYS A 24 14.02 10.85 -11.53
CA CYS A 24 13.12 9.74 -11.30
C CYS A 24 11.65 10.20 -11.17
N PHE A 25 10.72 9.34 -11.59
CA PHE A 25 9.30 9.56 -11.38
C PHE A 25 8.55 8.25 -11.21
N ILE A 26 7.39 8.34 -10.55
CA ILE A 26 6.41 7.26 -10.50
C ILE A 26 5.13 7.78 -11.14
N LYS A 27 4.68 7.15 -12.22
CA LYS A 27 3.49 7.52 -12.97
C LYS A 27 2.43 6.44 -12.80
N PHE A 28 1.30 6.81 -12.21
CA PHE A 28 0.12 5.97 -12.11
C PHE A 28 -0.80 6.27 -13.28
N ILE A 29 -1.30 5.23 -13.93
CA ILE A 29 -2.20 5.32 -15.08
C ILE A 29 -3.46 4.53 -14.76
N ILE A 30 -4.60 5.17 -14.95
CA ILE A 30 -5.93 4.59 -14.75
C ILE A 30 -6.71 4.72 -16.06
N LYS A 31 -7.22 3.59 -16.54
CA LYS A 31 -8.07 3.51 -17.73
C LYS A 31 -9.43 2.94 -17.36
N GLY A 32 -10.49 3.66 -17.70
CA GLY A 32 -11.88 3.27 -17.42
C GLY A 32 -12.64 2.82 -18.67
N PHE A 33 -13.47 1.79 -18.53
CA PHE A 33 -14.21 1.15 -19.63
C PHE A 33 -15.67 0.86 -19.24
N ASN A 34 -16.55 0.84 -20.25
CA ASN A 34 -17.98 0.48 -20.08
C ASN A 34 -18.22 -1.03 -20.10
N SER A 35 -17.30 -1.81 -20.66
CA SER A 35 -17.48 -3.25 -20.82
C SER A 35 -16.23 -4.03 -20.41
N LYS A 36 -16.44 -5.28 -19.97
CA LYS A 36 -15.40 -6.21 -19.51
C LYS A 36 -14.47 -6.67 -20.64
N ARG A 37 -14.93 -6.52 -21.89
CA ARG A 37 -14.13 -6.79 -23.08
C ARG A 37 -13.33 -5.53 -23.32
N TYR A 38 -12.03 -5.55 -23.03
CA TYR A 38 -11.03 -4.48 -23.27
C TYR A 38 -10.89 -4.12 -24.76
N LYS A 39 -11.99 -3.85 -25.45
CA LYS A 39 -12.12 -3.61 -26.88
C LYS A 39 -13.11 -2.50 -27.23
N ASP A 40 -13.83 -1.97 -26.25
CA ASP A 40 -14.71 -0.83 -26.46
C ASP A 40 -14.02 0.43 -25.91
N SER A 41 -13.97 1.47 -26.75
CA SER A 41 -13.37 2.80 -26.54
C SER A 41 -13.14 3.19 -25.08
N GLU A 42 -11.87 3.37 -24.72
CA GLU A 42 -11.43 3.99 -23.46
C GLU A 42 -12.24 5.26 -23.19
N LEU A 43 -12.91 5.31 -22.05
CA LEU A 43 -13.80 6.43 -21.69
C LEU A 43 -13.08 7.47 -20.85
N VAL A 44 -12.20 6.96 -19.98
CA VAL A 44 -11.45 7.77 -19.03
C VAL A 44 -10.02 7.29 -19.06
N HIS A 45 -9.13 8.26 -19.23
CA HIS A 45 -7.69 8.10 -19.06
C HIS A 45 -7.22 9.14 -18.07
N TYR A 46 -6.63 8.68 -16.98
CA TYR A 46 -6.09 9.55 -15.96
C TYR A 46 -4.67 9.14 -15.63
N GLU A 47 -3.78 10.13 -15.61
CA GLU A 47 -2.37 9.96 -15.28
C GLU A 47 -2.02 10.83 -14.09
N HIS A 48 -1.38 10.25 -13.09
CA HIS A 48 -0.85 10.95 -11.93
C HIS A 48 0.65 10.68 -11.83
N VAL A 49 1.47 11.72 -11.92
CA VAL A 49 2.92 11.61 -11.91
C VAL A 49 3.45 12.20 -10.61
N LEU A 50 4.13 11.39 -9.82
CA LEU A 50 4.96 11.82 -8.70
C LEU A 50 6.36 12.14 -9.21
N LYS A 51 6.78 13.39 -9.03
CA LYS A 51 8.13 13.84 -9.35
C LYS A 51 9.09 13.55 -8.20
N TYR A 52 10.39 13.72 -8.44
CA TYR A 52 11.45 13.45 -7.46
C TYR A 52 11.15 13.93 -6.03
N GLU A 53 10.73 15.18 -5.84
CA GLU A 53 10.46 15.72 -4.48
C GLU A 53 9.33 14.99 -3.77
N GLU A 54 8.32 14.51 -4.50
CA GLU A 54 7.20 13.75 -3.95
C GLU A 54 7.59 12.29 -3.71
N VAL A 55 8.34 11.67 -4.63
CA VAL A 55 8.85 10.30 -4.47
C VAL A 55 9.82 10.22 -3.30
N LEU A 56 10.66 11.24 -3.11
CA LEU A 56 11.59 11.37 -1.99
C LEU A 56 10.89 11.38 -0.64
N ARG A 57 9.67 11.94 -0.56
CA ARG A 57 8.87 11.90 0.68
C ARG A 57 8.36 10.50 1.01
N LEU A 58 8.40 9.56 0.07
CA LEU A 58 7.99 8.17 0.27
C LEU A 58 9.16 7.25 0.61
N GLU A 59 10.40 7.71 0.37
CA GLU A 59 11.62 6.93 0.63
C GLU A 59 11.75 6.63 2.13
N GLY A 60 11.97 5.37 2.46
CA GLY A 60 12.18 4.94 3.85
C GLY A 60 10.92 4.93 4.71
N CYS A 61 9.74 5.31 4.18
CA CYS A 61 8.46 5.20 4.90
C CYS A 61 7.98 3.75 5.09
N GLY A 62 8.64 2.78 4.45
CA GLY A 62 8.20 1.40 4.43
C GLY A 62 6.92 1.23 3.60
N TRP A 63 6.08 0.28 4.01
CA TRP A 63 4.84 -0.02 3.32
C TRP A 63 3.77 1.04 3.62
N ILE A 64 3.40 1.82 2.61
CA ILE A 64 2.31 2.82 2.68
C ILE A 64 1.15 2.47 1.76
N GLU A 65 -0.02 3.06 2.00
CA GLU A 65 -1.14 3.05 1.06
C GLU A 65 -1.26 4.44 0.44
N TYR A 66 -0.98 4.53 -0.85
CA TYR A 66 -1.05 5.78 -1.60
C TYR A 66 -2.39 5.90 -2.32
N GLN A 67 -3.25 6.81 -1.85
CA GLN A 67 -4.54 7.11 -2.47
C GLN A 67 -4.38 8.14 -3.59
N LEU A 68 -4.83 7.83 -4.79
CA LEU A 68 -4.79 8.77 -5.91
C LEU A 68 -5.84 9.89 -5.74
N PRO A 69 -5.54 11.14 -6.13
CA PRO A 69 -6.46 12.27 -5.98
C PRO A 69 -7.57 12.28 -7.06
N LYS A 70 -7.98 11.10 -7.54
CA LYS A 70 -9.03 10.93 -8.53
C LYS A 70 -9.96 9.81 -8.10
N ASN A 71 -11.23 10.17 -7.95
CA ASN A 71 -12.29 9.20 -7.77
C ASN A 71 -12.65 8.59 -9.13
N VAL A 72 -12.92 7.29 -9.13
CA VAL A 72 -13.15 6.48 -10.32
C VAL A 72 -14.55 5.87 -10.22
N ASN A 73 -15.36 6.09 -11.25
CA ASN A 73 -16.78 5.74 -11.27
C ASN A 73 -17.09 4.62 -12.26
N GLU A 74 -16.09 4.21 -13.02
CA GLU A 74 -16.22 3.26 -14.11
C GLU A 74 -16.32 1.82 -13.56
N TYR A 75 -17.21 1.03 -14.14
CA TYR A 75 -17.42 -0.36 -13.73
C TYR A 75 -16.21 -1.27 -13.96
N TYR A 76 -15.39 -0.92 -14.95
CA TYR A 76 -14.19 -1.65 -15.30
C TYR A 76 -13.03 -0.68 -15.41
N VAL A 77 -12.00 -0.97 -14.64
CA VAL A 77 -10.85 -0.09 -14.50
C VAL A 77 -9.60 -0.93 -14.59
N GLN A 78 -8.69 -0.47 -15.44
CA GLN A 78 -7.34 -1.01 -15.57
C GLN A 78 -6.36 -0.01 -14.98
N THR A 79 -5.47 -0.52 -14.14
CA THR A 79 -4.44 0.26 -13.47
C THR A 79 -3.07 -0.20 -13.90
N SER A 80 -2.17 0.73 -14.19
CA SER A 80 -0.75 0.44 -14.44
C SER A 80 0.13 1.49 -13.79
N ILE A 81 1.38 1.09 -13.52
CA ILE A 81 2.40 1.97 -12.96
C ILE A 81 3.60 1.96 -13.91
N GLU A 82 4.12 3.14 -14.19
CA GLU A 82 5.35 3.35 -14.93
C GLU A 82 6.35 4.01 -14.00
N ILE A 83 7.54 3.43 -13.93
CA ILE A 83 8.61 3.90 -13.05
C ILE A 83 9.79 4.24 -13.95
N SER A 84 10.33 5.44 -13.76
CA SER A 84 11.53 5.89 -14.46
C SER A 84 12.63 6.23 -13.48
N GLY A 85 13.86 6.06 -13.94
CA GLY A 85 15.07 6.23 -13.15
C GLY A 85 15.36 5.04 -12.24
N SER A 86 16.37 5.22 -11.41
CA SER A 86 16.87 4.17 -10.52
C SER A 86 16.15 4.22 -9.17
N ILE A 87 14.89 3.78 -9.13
CA ILE A 87 14.08 3.66 -7.91
C ILE A 87 13.98 2.18 -7.51
N ASN A 88 14.36 1.86 -6.27
CA ASN A 88 14.10 0.57 -5.67
C ASN A 88 12.73 0.58 -4.98
N MET A 89 11.71 0.14 -5.71
CA MET A 89 10.31 0.16 -5.25
C MET A 89 9.73 -1.25 -5.23
N GLN A 90 8.86 -1.51 -4.24
CA GLN A 90 8.03 -2.70 -4.17
C GLN A 90 6.55 -2.31 -4.13
N MET A 91 5.71 -3.20 -4.66
CA MET A 91 4.25 -3.08 -4.67
C MET A 91 3.65 -4.40 -4.20
N ASP A 92 2.60 -4.32 -3.39
CA ASP A 92 1.90 -5.48 -2.85
C ASP A 92 0.55 -5.68 -3.56
N TYR A 93 -0.37 -4.73 -3.40
CA TYR A 93 -1.69 -4.79 -4.02
C TYR A 93 -2.22 -3.42 -4.46
N VAL A 94 -3.30 -3.46 -5.24
CA VAL A 94 -4.11 -2.30 -5.60
C VAL A 94 -5.55 -2.61 -5.19
N ARG A 95 -6.21 -1.67 -4.51
CA ARG A 95 -7.60 -1.82 -4.07
C ARG A 95 -8.46 -0.60 -4.39
N TYR A 96 -9.76 -0.83 -4.50
CA TYR A 96 -10.77 0.22 -4.49
C TYR A 96 -11.18 0.50 -3.04
N GLY A 97 -11.36 1.77 -2.69
CA GLY A 97 -11.88 2.13 -1.38
C GLY A 97 -11.85 3.62 -1.11
N HIS A 98 -12.18 3.98 0.12
CA HIS A 98 -11.92 5.29 0.71
C HIS A 98 -11.02 5.10 1.91
N ASN A 99 -10.05 5.98 2.07
CA ASN A 99 -9.49 6.24 3.38
C ASN A 99 -10.29 7.42 3.95
N GLU A 100 -11.35 7.13 4.72
CA GLU A 100 -12.21 8.14 5.36
C GLU A 100 -11.45 8.90 6.46
N GLU A 101 -10.46 8.23 7.05
CA GLU A 101 -9.48 8.87 7.92
C GLU A 101 -8.40 9.48 7.03
N GLU A 102 -8.33 10.81 7.09
CA GLU A 102 -7.27 11.66 6.57
C GLU A 102 -5.95 10.90 6.58
N ILE A 103 -5.27 10.88 5.43
CA ILE A 103 -3.91 10.38 5.30
C ILE A 103 -3.19 10.78 6.59
N THR A 104 -2.81 9.83 7.44
CA THR A 104 -1.60 10.04 8.24
C THR A 104 -0.51 10.17 7.21
N TYR A 105 -0.41 11.37 6.62
CA TYR A 105 0.83 12.05 6.42
C TYR A 105 1.48 11.77 7.75
N ILE A 106 2.45 10.84 7.77
CA ILE A 106 3.36 10.79 8.91
C ILE A 106 3.88 12.22 8.90
N PRO A 107 3.41 13.10 9.81
CA PRO A 107 3.93 14.45 9.83
C PRO A 107 5.41 14.26 10.09
N ASN A 108 6.22 15.25 9.74
CA ASN A 108 7.60 15.32 10.18
C ASN A 108 7.72 15.28 11.72
N ILE A 109 7.48 14.13 12.33
CA ILE A 109 7.73 13.81 13.72
C ILE A 109 8.93 12.89 13.62
N CYS A 110 10.08 13.52 13.80
CA CYS A 110 11.29 12.87 14.25
C CYS A 110 10.91 11.74 15.20
N ILE A 111 11.34 10.52 14.87
CA ILE A 111 11.13 9.27 15.61
C ILE A 111 11.54 9.38 17.10
N GLY A 112 12.21 10.47 17.49
CA GLY A 112 12.58 10.79 18.88
C GLY A 112 11.45 11.18 19.83
N ASP A 113 10.28 11.63 19.35
CA ASP A 113 9.26 12.25 20.23
C ASP A 113 7.93 11.47 20.37
N LEU A 114 7.80 10.29 19.76
CA LEU A 114 6.61 9.43 19.96
C LEU A 114 6.81 8.46 21.13
N LEU A 115 6.32 8.89 22.29
CA LEU A 115 5.78 8.13 23.43
C LEU A 115 6.09 6.61 23.52
N PRO A 116 6.54 6.11 24.69
CA PRO A 116 6.98 4.72 24.92
C PRO A 116 5.88 3.64 24.89
N ASN A 117 4.66 3.94 24.43
CA ASN A 117 3.50 3.05 24.52
C ASN A 117 3.08 2.40 23.19
N PHE A 118 3.84 2.56 22.09
CA PHE A 118 3.48 1.95 20.80
C PHE A 118 3.36 0.40 20.86
N TYR A 119 4.09 -0.25 21.79
CA TYR A 119 3.98 -1.70 22.03
C TYR A 119 2.71 -2.16 22.76
N LYS A 120 1.84 -1.25 23.22
CA LYS A 120 0.56 -1.61 23.87
C LYS A 120 -0.61 -1.79 22.89
N ILE A 121 -0.44 -1.47 21.61
CA ILE A 121 -1.54 -1.34 20.64
C ILE A 121 -1.51 -2.46 19.58
N TYR A 122 -1.23 -3.71 19.98
CA TYR A 122 -1.61 -4.91 19.20
C TYR A 122 -2.65 -5.74 19.96
N PRO A 123 -3.96 -5.39 19.88
CA PRO A 123 -5.06 -6.15 20.47
C PRO A 123 -5.65 -7.22 19.53
N ASN A 124 -5.03 -7.48 18.37
CA ASN A 124 -5.58 -8.25 17.23
C ASN A 124 -5.69 -9.78 17.42
N VAL A 125 -5.93 -10.30 18.63
CA VAL A 125 -6.35 -11.70 18.82
C VAL A 125 -7.71 -11.72 19.48
N PRO A 126 -8.79 -12.03 18.74
CA PRO A 126 -10.11 -12.23 19.33
C PRO A 126 -10.02 -13.30 20.42
N LYS A 127 -10.66 -13.03 21.56
CA LYS A 127 -10.51 -13.81 22.81
C LYS A 127 -10.77 -15.31 22.63
N THR A 128 -11.57 -15.68 21.63
CA THR A 128 -11.92 -17.06 21.23
C THR A 128 -10.80 -17.86 20.58
N PHE A 129 -9.71 -17.20 20.16
CA PHE A 129 -8.57 -17.86 19.50
C PHE A 129 -7.29 -17.76 20.33
N LYS A 130 -7.35 -17.22 21.55
CA LYS A 130 -6.17 -16.95 22.37
C LYS A 130 -5.39 -18.23 22.75
N ASP A 131 -6.12 -19.32 22.82
CA ASP A 131 -5.67 -20.69 23.15
C ASP A 131 -5.30 -21.50 21.90
N LYS A 132 -5.46 -20.94 20.69
CA LYS A 132 -5.09 -21.56 19.40
C LYS A 132 -3.82 -20.98 18.78
N TYR A 133 -3.29 -19.89 19.32
CA TYR A 133 -2.05 -19.27 18.84
C TYR A 133 -1.01 -19.30 19.96
N PHE A 134 0.13 -19.91 19.67
CA PHE A 134 1.30 -19.82 20.53
C PHE A 134 1.74 -18.36 20.66
N SER A 135 2.09 -17.94 21.87
CA SER A 135 2.71 -16.64 22.06
C SER A 135 4.01 -16.58 21.24
N ARG A 136 4.40 -15.38 20.80
CA ARG A 136 5.66 -15.19 20.05
C ARG A 136 6.87 -15.81 20.75
N LYS A 137 6.89 -15.72 22.09
CA LYS A 137 7.94 -16.31 22.93
C LYS A 137 7.91 -17.85 22.95
N GLU A 138 6.73 -18.47 22.83
CA GLU A 138 6.58 -19.92 22.68
C GLU A 138 6.98 -20.37 21.26
N MET A 139 6.62 -19.61 20.21
CA MET A 139 7.06 -19.89 18.84
C MET A 139 8.59 -19.77 18.67
N GLU A 140 9.21 -18.74 19.27
CA GLU A 140 10.66 -18.56 19.25
C GLU A 140 11.41 -19.67 20.00
N ASN A 141 10.76 -20.33 20.97
CA ASN A 141 11.29 -21.52 21.66
C ASN A 141 11.00 -22.84 20.92
N LEU A 142 10.01 -22.88 20.02
CA LEU A 142 9.61 -24.09 19.28
C LEU A 142 10.47 -24.35 18.04
N LEU A 143 11.19 -23.33 17.54
CA LEU A 143 12.08 -23.44 16.41
C LEU A 143 13.51 -23.17 16.89
N GLU A 144 14.12 -24.16 17.52
CA GLU A 144 15.56 -24.07 17.79
C GLU A 144 16.33 -24.27 16.47
N LEU A 145 17.45 -23.56 16.31
CA LEU A 145 18.28 -23.59 15.09
C LEU A 145 18.67 -25.04 14.68
N LYS A 146 18.79 -25.95 15.65
CA LYS A 146 19.06 -27.37 15.46
C LYS A 146 17.96 -28.11 14.69
N ASP A 147 16.70 -27.68 14.84
CA ASP A 147 15.55 -28.30 14.18
C ASP A 147 15.48 -27.90 12.70
N ILE A 148 16.07 -26.76 12.33
CA ILE A 148 16.18 -26.29 10.94
C ILE A 148 17.35 -26.98 10.23
N ILE A 149 18.49 -27.14 10.90
CA ILE A 149 19.71 -27.73 10.32
C ILE A 149 19.54 -29.23 10.03
N ASN A 150 18.77 -29.95 10.85
CA ASN A 150 18.54 -31.39 10.65
C ASN A 150 17.61 -31.72 9.46
N HIS A 151 17.06 -30.72 8.78
CA HIS A 151 16.19 -30.87 7.60
C HIS A 151 16.81 -30.33 6.30
N LEU A 152 18.08 -29.92 6.33
CA LEU A 152 18.91 -29.60 5.14
C LEU A 152 19.83 -30.77 4.80
#